data_AF-A0A7V4ZYK0-F1
#
_entry.id   AF-A0A7V4ZYK0-F1
#
_cell.length_a   1.000
_cell.length_b   1.000
_cell.length_c   1.000
_cell.angle_alpha   90.00
_cell.angle_beta   90.00
_cell.angle_gamma   90.00
#
_symmetry.space_group_name_H-M   'P 1'
#
loop_
_entity.id
_entity.type
_entity.pdbx_description
1 polymer ?
#
loop_
_entity_poly.entity_id
_entity_poly.type
_entity_poly.pdbx_seq_one_letter_code
_entity_poly.pdbx_strand_id
1 'polypeptide(L)'
;MEDQGKKLTFFQKSPMQCPLCEREFYREELLTGGGRMIAGPLTRDLHRMYEPSKKFGEIYPLIYPITVCPACFYATFPQDFLSPPEKNKGILLEQSEKRKESLQLLFPELDFTRPRRLQEGTASYILAVFCYDYFTKEYSPTIKQGICCLRAAWCSNDLHRKFPNENYDYLAANLYRKARFFYTQAVEREQRGLEPMSGMKVLGPDLDKDYGYDGVLYLNGLLELLYGPRQDREKRIQALTTAKRYVAKIFGMGRASKQKPSALLDQARELYEEINKALEQVGVQIGPEEEAEGNE
;
A
#
# COMPACT_ATOMS: atom_id res chain seq x y z
N MET A 1 28.18 -16.08 29.62
CA MET A 1 28.04 -15.04 28.57
C MET A 1 26.65 -15.22 28.00
N GLU A 2 25.68 -14.49 28.54
CA GLU A 2 24.32 -14.47 28.00
C GLU A 2 24.38 -13.90 26.58
N ASP A 3 23.84 -14.66 25.64
CA ASP A 3 23.65 -14.22 24.26
C ASP A 3 22.77 -12.98 24.27
N GLN A 4 23.40 -11.79 24.18
CA GLN A 4 22.71 -10.54 23.95
C GLN A 4 22.15 -10.58 22.52
N GLY A 5 21.04 -11.30 22.36
CA GLY A 5 20.29 -11.43 21.12
C GLY A 5 20.09 -10.05 20.51
N LYS A 6 20.65 -9.85 19.31
CA LYS A 6 20.72 -8.50 18.72
C LYS A 6 19.29 -8.08 18.40
N LYS A 7 18.82 -6.97 18.98
CA LYS A 7 17.44 -6.51 18.82
C LYS A 7 17.11 -6.16 17.36
N LEU A 8 15.90 -6.53 16.92
CA LEU A 8 15.32 -6.18 15.62
C LEU A 8 14.56 -4.86 15.68
N THR A 9 13.80 -4.65 16.75
CA THR A 9 12.98 -3.46 16.98
C THR A 9 13.29 -2.85 18.34
N PHE A 10 12.75 -1.66 18.58
CA PHE A 10 12.75 -1.02 19.88
C PHE A 10 11.48 -0.19 20.04
N PHE A 11 11.04 -0.02 21.28
CA PHE A 11 10.03 0.99 21.60
C PHE A 11 10.72 2.35 21.76
N GLN A 12 10.11 3.39 21.21
CA GLN A 12 10.57 4.77 21.39
C GLN A 12 10.75 5.07 22.89
N LYS A 13 11.70 5.96 23.22
CA LYS A 13 11.97 6.33 24.62
C LYS A 13 10.92 7.29 25.18
N SER A 14 10.38 8.15 24.33
CA SER A 14 9.34 9.11 24.72
C SER A 14 7.98 8.51 24.40
N PRO A 15 7.02 8.55 25.34
CA PRO A 15 5.67 8.14 25.04
C PRO A 15 5.03 9.14 24.08
N MET A 16 4.08 8.65 23.29
CA MET A 16 3.17 9.49 22.51
C MET A 16 1.77 9.41 23.09
N GLN A 17 1.06 10.53 23.07
CA GLN A 17 -0.31 10.62 23.53
C GLN A 17 -1.27 10.51 22.35
N CYS A 18 -2.28 9.62 22.45
CA CYS A 18 -3.31 9.53 21.42
C CYS A 18 -4.19 10.78 21.42
N PRO A 19 -4.40 11.47 20.28
CA PRO A 19 -5.21 12.69 20.25
C PRO A 19 -6.72 12.44 20.32
N LEU A 20 -7.15 11.17 20.41
CA LEU A 20 -8.56 10.80 20.49
C LEU A 20 -8.97 10.30 21.88
N CYS A 21 -8.16 9.43 22.49
CA CYS A 21 -8.48 8.84 23.79
C CYS A 21 -7.47 9.18 24.90
N GLU A 22 -6.50 10.06 24.59
CA GLU A 22 -5.48 10.58 25.52
C GLU A 22 -4.55 9.53 26.15
N ARG A 23 -4.69 8.25 25.77
CA ARG A 23 -3.80 7.18 26.20
C ARG A 23 -2.36 7.47 25.77
N GLU A 24 -1.45 7.42 26.73
CA GLU A 24 -0.02 7.36 26.48
C GLU A 24 0.42 5.94 26.13
N PHE A 25 1.28 5.82 25.13
CA PHE A 25 1.88 4.55 24.70
C PHE A 25 3.20 4.79 24.00
N TYR A 26 4.01 3.74 23.88
CA TYR A 26 5.27 3.79 23.16
C TYR A 26 5.08 3.16 21.79
N ARG A 27 5.52 3.84 20.74
CA ARG A 27 5.51 3.29 19.38
C ARG A 27 6.71 2.39 19.17
N GLU A 28 6.48 1.20 18.65
CA GLU A 28 7.56 0.31 18.20
C GLU A 28 8.13 0.79 16.86
N GLU A 29 9.45 0.76 16.73
CA GLU A 29 10.18 1.06 15.51
C GLU A 29 11.16 -0.05 15.13
N LEU A 30 11.31 -0.26 13.83
CA LEU A 30 12.32 -1.14 13.27
C LEU A 30 13.70 -0.48 13.34
N LEU A 31 14.70 -1.23 13.82
CA LEU A 31 16.09 -0.77 13.75
C LEU A 31 16.59 -0.84 12.31
N THR A 32 17.18 0.25 11.83
CA THR A 32 17.80 0.32 10.51
C THR A 32 19.29 -0.06 10.58
N GLY A 33 19.84 -0.53 9.45
CA GLY A 33 21.26 -0.87 9.32
C GLY A 33 21.70 -2.18 9.98
N GLY A 34 23.01 -2.45 9.95
CA GLY A 34 23.63 -3.62 10.60
C GLY A 34 23.26 -4.98 9.99
N GLY A 35 22.94 -5.03 8.70
CA GLY A 35 22.57 -6.24 7.97
C GLY A 35 21.19 -6.82 8.35
N ARG A 36 20.29 -5.97 8.85
CA ARG A 36 18.90 -6.36 9.18
C ARG A 36 18.05 -6.53 7.93
N MET A 37 18.04 -5.53 7.07
CA MET A 37 17.25 -5.55 5.84
C MET A 37 18.17 -5.86 4.66
N ILE A 38 18.13 -7.09 4.17
CA ILE A 38 18.84 -7.52 2.97
C ILE A 38 17.84 -7.43 1.82
N ALA A 39 18.06 -6.48 0.90
CA ALA A 39 17.17 -6.28 -0.24
C ALA A 39 17.22 -7.49 -1.18
N GLY A 40 16.08 -8.11 -1.40
CA GLY A 40 15.86 -9.19 -2.36
C GLY A 40 15.23 -8.68 -3.67
N PRO A 41 14.55 -9.55 -4.44
CA PRO A 41 13.94 -9.18 -5.72
C PRO A 41 12.83 -8.14 -5.56
N LEU A 42 12.63 -7.34 -6.61
CA LEU A 42 11.48 -6.43 -6.75
C LEU A 42 10.36 -7.20 -7.45
N THR A 43 9.18 -7.23 -6.85
CA THR A 43 8.00 -7.84 -7.46
C THR A 43 7.41 -6.94 -8.55
N ARG A 44 6.49 -7.49 -9.34
CA ARG A 44 5.74 -6.72 -10.34
C ARG A 44 4.84 -5.65 -9.73
N ASP A 45 4.42 -5.76 -8.48
CA ASP A 45 3.65 -4.71 -7.78
C ASP A 45 4.54 -3.74 -6.99
N LEU A 46 5.81 -3.61 -7.39
CA LEU A 46 6.79 -2.68 -6.81
C LEU A 46 7.10 -2.96 -5.32
N HIS A 47 6.86 -4.18 -4.84
CA HIS A 47 7.22 -4.62 -3.50
C HIS A 47 8.66 -5.12 -3.48
N ARG A 48 9.48 -4.61 -2.56
CA ARG A 48 10.82 -5.14 -2.31
C ARG A 48 10.70 -6.33 -1.35
N MET A 49 11.03 -7.53 -1.85
CA MET A 49 11.21 -8.69 -0.97
C MET A 49 12.49 -8.53 -0.15
N TYR A 50 12.54 -9.13 1.04
CA TYR A 50 13.72 -9.13 1.90
C TYR A 50 14.24 -10.55 2.12
N GLU A 51 15.53 -10.75 1.92
CA GLU A 51 16.16 -12.04 2.14
C GLU A 51 16.38 -12.29 3.64
N PRO A 52 16.19 -13.53 4.13
CA PRO A 52 16.47 -13.88 5.50
C PRO A 52 17.93 -13.58 5.88
N SER A 53 18.12 -12.78 6.92
CA SER A 53 19.43 -12.51 7.48
C SER A 53 19.93 -13.71 8.26
N LYS A 54 21.21 -14.09 8.12
CA LYS A 54 21.84 -15.14 8.97
C LYS A 54 21.68 -14.85 10.47
N LYS A 55 21.55 -13.58 10.84
CA LYS A 55 21.57 -13.11 12.22
C LYS A 55 20.18 -12.83 12.79
N PHE A 56 19.23 -12.42 11.95
CA PHE A 56 17.90 -12.01 12.39
C PHE A 56 16.78 -12.88 11.80
N GLY A 57 17.13 -13.83 10.93
CA GLY A 57 16.17 -14.61 10.18
C GLY A 57 15.37 -13.74 9.22
N GLU A 58 14.12 -14.15 9.01
CA GLU A 58 13.16 -13.43 8.19
C GLU A 58 12.60 -12.21 8.91
N ILE A 59 12.52 -11.09 8.18
CA ILE A 59 12.07 -9.80 8.71
C ILE A 59 11.01 -9.24 7.77
N TYR A 60 10.00 -8.59 8.35
CA TYR A 60 8.92 -7.93 7.63
C TYR A 60 8.90 -6.43 7.91
N PRO A 61 9.66 -5.61 7.18
CA PRO A 61 9.75 -4.18 7.49
C PRO A 61 8.40 -3.45 7.42
N LEU A 62 7.48 -3.94 6.57
CA LEU A 62 6.17 -3.36 6.37
C LEU A 62 5.21 -3.50 7.56
N ILE A 63 5.51 -4.22 8.64
CA ILE A 63 4.56 -4.29 9.78
C ILE A 63 4.63 -3.08 10.73
N TYR A 64 5.61 -2.19 10.55
CA TYR A 64 5.93 -1.07 11.44
C TYR A 64 5.52 0.36 10.99
N PRO A 65 5.21 0.66 9.70
CA PRO A 65 4.94 2.04 9.28
C PRO A 65 3.74 2.71 9.96
N ILE A 66 2.65 1.98 10.17
CA ILE A 66 1.41 2.55 10.72
C ILE A 66 1.51 2.70 12.23
N THR A 67 1.20 3.88 12.74
CA THR A 67 1.03 4.13 14.17
C THR A 67 -0.37 3.69 14.59
N VAL A 68 -0.48 2.93 15.68
CA VAL A 68 -1.76 2.45 16.22
C VAL A 68 -1.83 2.78 17.70
N CYS A 69 -2.93 3.40 18.14
CA CYS A 69 -3.23 3.52 19.57
C CYS A 69 -3.69 2.16 20.12
N PRO A 70 -3.04 1.60 21.15
CA PRO A 70 -3.41 0.30 21.71
C PRO A 70 -4.77 0.32 22.45
N ALA A 71 -5.28 1.50 22.82
CA ALA A 71 -6.54 1.61 23.56
C ALA A 71 -7.77 1.74 22.66
N CYS A 72 -7.75 2.65 21.67
CA CYS A 72 -8.91 2.93 20.81
C CYS A 72 -8.77 2.47 19.35
N PHE A 73 -7.66 1.78 19.03
CA PHE A 73 -7.38 1.22 17.71
C PHE A 73 -7.45 2.28 16.59
N TYR A 74 -7.19 3.54 16.96
CA TYR A 74 -6.96 4.61 16.00
C TYR A 74 -5.62 4.38 15.32
N ALA A 75 -5.61 4.36 13.99
CA ALA A 75 -4.42 4.05 13.23
C ALA A 75 -4.29 4.96 12.01
N THR A 76 -3.08 5.47 11.78
CA THR A 76 -2.76 6.30 10.61
C THR A 76 -1.27 6.22 10.30
N PHE A 77 -0.87 6.78 9.16
CA PHE A 77 0.53 7.09 8.94
C PHE A 77 1.06 8.08 9.99
N PRO A 78 2.35 8.00 10.39
CA PRO A 78 2.88 8.78 11.50
C PRO A 78 2.71 10.30 11.34
N GLN A 79 2.80 10.81 10.11
CA GLN A 79 2.63 12.24 9.82
C GLN A 79 1.22 12.77 10.11
N ASP A 80 0.20 11.89 10.12
CA ASP A 80 -1.19 12.28 10.34
C ASP A 80 -1.64 11.99 11.78
N PHE A 81 -0.91 11.14 12.51
CA PHE A 81 -1.41 10.56 13.76
C PHE A 81 -1.71 11.59 14.84
N LEU A 82 -0.86 12.59 15.03
CA LEU A 82 -1.06 13.61 16.06
C LEU A 82 -2.01 14.74 15.63
N SER A 83 -2.38 14.77 14.36
CA SER A 83 -3.18 15.85 13.77
C SER A 83 -4.36 15.28 12.95
N PRO A 84 -5.29 14.53 13.55
CA PRO A 84 -6.52 14.16 12.87
C PRO A 84 -7.38 15.39 12.57
N PRO A 85 -8.30 15.33 11.58
CA PRO A 85 -9.22 16.44 11.33
C PRO A 85 -10.06 16.74 12.58
N GLU A 86 -9.96 17.98 13.08
CA GLU A 86 -10.53 18.37 14.38
C GLU A 86 -12.03 18.05 14.48
N LYS A 87 -12.78 18.36 13.43
CA LYS A 87 -14.23 18.14 13.35
C LYS A 87 -14.62 16.66 13.41
N ASN A 88 -13.70 15.76 13.10
CA ASN A 88 -13.96 14.33 12.98
C ASN A 88 -13.33 13.51 14.11
N LYS A 89 -12.70 14.14 15.12
CA LYS A 89 -12.15 13.43 16.29
C LYS A 89 -13.22 12.64 17.04
N GLY A 90 -14.41 13.23 17.23
CA GLY A 90 -15.53 12.59 17.93
C GLY A 90 -15.96 11.29 17.25
N ILE A 91 -16.27 11.35 15.94
CA ILE A 91 -16.66 10.15 15.19
C ILE A 91 -15.53 9.11 15.12
N LEU A 92 -14.27 9.53 14.99
CA LEU A 92 -13.14 8.60 15.03
C LEU A 92 -13.04 7.85 16.35
N LEU A 93 -13.33 8.50 17.48
CA LEU A 93 -13.36 7.87 18.80
C LEU A 93 -14.57 6.94 18.96
N GLU A 94 -15.77 7.39 18.55
CA GLU A 94 -17.01 6.59 18.60
C GLU A 94 -16.90 5.27 17.83
N GLN A 95 -16.15 5.25 16.72
CA GLN A 95 -15.92 4.04 15.93
C GLN A 95 -14.87 3.07 16.53
N SER A 96 -14.30 3.36 17.71
CA SER A 96 -13.29 2.52 18.38
C SER A 96 -13.71 1.06 18.50
N GLU A 97 -14.85 0.80 19.14
CA GLU A 97 -15.30 -0.58 19.41
C GLU A 97 -15.61 -1.32 18.12
N LYS A 98 -16.27 -0.67 17.16
CA LYS A 98 -16.54 -1.26 15.85
C LYS A 98 -15.26 -1.68 15.12
N ARG A 99 -14.19 -0.88 15.19
CA ARG A 99 -12.88 -1.25 14.61
C ARG A 99 -12.28 -2.48 15.30
N LYS A 100 -12.37 -2.57 16.63
CA LYS A 100 -11.89 -3.72 17.41
C LYS A 100 -12.66 -4.99 17.05
N GLU A 101 -13.98 -4.94 17.10
CA GLU A 101 -14.87 -6.06 16.78
C GLU A 101 -14.62 -6.58 15.37
N SER A 102 -14.48 -5.67 14.39
CA SER A 102 -14.21 -6.03 13.00
C SER A 102 -12.90 -6.80 12.83
N LEU A 103 -11.88 -6.50 13.64
CA LEU A 103 -10.59 -7.17 13.56
C LEU A 103 -10.47 -8.39 14.44
N GLN A 104 -11.18 -8.48 15.56
CA GLN A 104 -11.18 -9.67 16.41
C GLN A 104 -11.63 -10.92 15.64
N LEU A 105 -12.50 -10.77 14.64
CA LEU A 105 -12.92 -11.85 13.74
C LEU A 105 -11.77 -12.40 12.87
N LEU A 106 -10.76 -11.58 12.58
CA LEU A 106 -9.61 -11.95 11.75
C LEU A 106 -8.37 -12.28 12.58
N PHE A 107 -8.18 -11.57 13.69
CA PHE A 107 -7.00 -11.57 14.53
C PHE A 107 -7.45 -11.45 16.01
N PRO A 108 -7.74 -12.58 16.69
CA PRO A 108 -8.35 -12.55 18.03
C PRO A 108 -7.40 -12.03 19.13
N GLU A 109 -6.09 -12.10 18.93
CA GLU A 109 -5.08 -11.82 19.96
C GLU A 109 -4.23 -10.57 19.68
N LEU A 110 -4.80 -9.52 19.06
CA LEU A 110 -4.04 -8.30 18.74
C LEU A 110 -3.57 -7.57 20.01
N ASP A 111 -2.26 -7.33 20.12
CA ASP A 111 -1.68 -6.52 21.20
C ASP A 111 -0.59 -5.57 20.65
N PHE A 112 -0.94 -4.28 20.54
CA PHE A 112 -0.02 -3.24 20.09
C PHE A 112 0.91 -2.70 21.19
N THR A 113 0.85 -3.24 22.41
CA THR A 113 1.78 -2.90 23.51
C THR A 113 3.00 -3.81 23.56
N ARG A 114 3.01 -4.87 22.75
CA ARG A 114 4.10 -5.85 22.61
C ARG A 114 4.74 -5.75 21.22
N PRO A 115 5.93 -6.34 21.02
CA PRO A 115 6.54 -6.41 19.69
C PRO A 115 5.57 -7.00 18.66
N ARG A 116 5.37 -6.30 17.55
CA ARG A 116 4.40 -6.67 16.51
C ARG A 116 4.76 -8.00 15.86
N ARG A 117 3.74 -8.82 15.62
CA ARG A 117 3.76 -9.95 14.70
C ARG A 117 3.18 -9.49 13.35
N LEU A 118 3.16 -10.41 12.38
CA LEU A 118 2.51 -10.19 11.10
C LEU A 118 1.02 -9.81 11.26
N GLN A 119 0.34 -10.38 12.24
CA GLN A 119 -1.06 -10.08 12.56
C GLN A 119 -1.25 -8.60 12.92
N GLU A 120 -0.46 -8.06 13.85
CA GLU A 120 -0.51 -6.63 14.21
C GLU A 120 -0.15 -5.73 13.02
N GLY A 121 0.82 -6.15 12.21
CA GLY A 121 1.18 -5.48 10.95
C GLY A 121 0.01 -5.34 9.99
N THR A 122 -0.57 -6.47 9.59
CA THR A 122 -1.72 -6.53 8.68
C THR A 122 -2.92 -5.77 9.24
N ALA A 123 -3.24 -5.98 10.53
CA ALA A 123 -4.30 -5.28 11.24
C ALA A 123 -4.13 -3.77 11.22
N SER A 124 -2.89 -3.27 11.41
CA SER A 124 -2.62 -1.83 11.44
C SER A 124 -3.02 -1.14 10.14
N TYR A 125 -2.79 -1.77 8.99
CA TYR A 125 -3.20 -1.23 7.70
C TYR A 125 -4.72 -1.23 7.51
N ILE A 126 -5.40 -2.29 7.96
CA ILE A 126 -6.87 -2.35 7.90
C ILE A 126 -7.49 -1.29 8.81
N LEU A 127 -6.95 -1.09 10.02
CA LEU A 127 -7.36 0.02 10.89
C LEU A 127 -7.16 1.37 10.23
N ALA A 128 -6.01 1.58 9.58
CA ALA A 128 -5.73 2.82 8.89
C ALA A 128 -6.77 3.10 7.79
N VAL A 129 -7.18 2.08 7.04
CA VAL A 129 -8.27 2.22 6.05
C VAL A 129 -9.55 2.73 6.71
N PHE A 130 -9.97 2.15 7.84
CA PHE A 130 -11.16 2.58 8.57
C PHE A 130 -11.03 3.99 9.15
N CYS A 131 -9.84 4.39 9.60
CA CYS A 131 -9.63 5.73 10.12
C CYS A 131 -9.65 6.78 9.01
N TYR A 132 -9.06 6.49 7.85
CA TYR A 132 -9.04 7.42 6.71
C TYR A 132 -10.41 7.66 6.07
N ASP A 133 -11.43 6.82 6.35
CA ASP A 133 -12.83 7.10 5.96
C ASP A 133 -13.35 8.43 6.55
N TYR A 134 -12.77 8.89 7.66
CA TYR A 134 -13.12 10.14 8.34
C TYR A 134 -12.08 11.23 8.15
N PHE A 135 -11.15 11.08 7.21
CA PHE A 135 -10.16 12.12 6.90
C PHE A 135 -10.63 13.00 5.75
N THR A 136 -10.24 14.27 5.79
CA THR A 136 -10.60 15.24 4.74
C THR A 136 -9.58 15.21 3.60
N LYS A 137 -9.95 15.75 2.44
CA LYS A 137 -9.17 15.69 1.20
C LYS A 137 -7.75 16.24 1.32
N GLU A 138 -7.50 17.17 2.24
CA GLU A 138 -6.19 17.78 2.50
C GLU A 138 -5.16 16.74 2.97
N TYR A 139 -5.63 15.60 3.50
CA TYR A 139 -4.78 14.50 3.94
C TYR A 139 -4.58 13.42 2.85
N SER A 140 -5.14 13.58 1.65
CA SER A 140 -5.08 12.55 0.59
C SER A 140 -5.55 11.15 1.04
N PRO A 141 -6.70 11.02 1.74
CA PRO A 141 -7.13 9.76 2.33
C PRO A 141 -7.30 8.64 1.31
N THR A 142 -7.80 8.93 0.10
CA THR A 142 -8.13 7.90 -0.90
C THR A 142 -6.88 7.11 -1.30
N ILE A 143 -5.78 7.78 -1.61
CA ILE A 143 -4.54 7.11 -1.98
C ILE A 143 -3.88 6.43 -0.77
N LYS A 144 -3.97 7.02 0.43
CA LYS A 144 -3.49 6.41 1.68
C LYS A 144 -4.21 5.09 1.96
N GLN A 145 -5.52 5.03 1.75
CA GLN A 145 -6.32 3.82 1.83
C GLN A 145 -5.89 2.78 0.79
N GLY A 146 -5.60 3.22 -0.45
CA GLY A 146 -5.06 2.36 -1.51
C GLY A 146 -3.74 1.70 -1.13
N ILE A 147 -2.76 2.48 -0.65
CA ILE A 147 -1.47 1.98 -0.18
C ILE A 147 -1.65 1.03 1.01
N CYS A 148 -2.51 1.38 1.98
CA CYS A 148 -2.78 0.51 3.12
C CYS A 148 -3.38 -0.83 2.68
N CYS A 149 -4.34 -0.83 1.74
CA CYS A 149 -4.91 -2.07 1.21
C CYS A 149 -3.86 -2.92 0.49
N LEU A 150 -2.99 -2.30 -0.32
CA LEU A 150 -1.93 -3.01 -1.02
C LEU A 150 -0.92 -3.64 -0.06
N ARG A 151 -0.44 -2.87 0.93
CA ARG A 151 0.51 -3.37 1.94
C ARG A 151 -0.12 -4.43 2.84
N ALA A 152 -1.41 -4.29 3.18
CA ALA A 152 -2.15 -5.32 3.91
C ALA A 152 -2.26 -6.62 3.10
N ALA A 153 -2.42 -6.53 1.77
CA ALA A 153 -2.46 -7.70 0.90
C ALA A 153 -1.11 -8.44 0.91
N TRP A 154 0.01 -7.71 0.82
CA TRP A 154 1.36 -8.30 0.95
C TRP A 154 1.57 -8.99 2.30
N CYS A 155 1.25 -8.30 3.40
CA CYS A 155 1.37 -8.89 4.73
C CYS A 155 0.44 -10.10 4.92
N SER A 156 -0.72 -10.11 4.25
CA SER A 156 -1.63 -11.27 4.23
C SER A 156 -1.05 -12.44 3.45
N ASN A 157 -0.34 -12.21 2.34
CA ASN A 157 0.39 -13.27 1.64
C ASN A 157 1.54 -13.83 2.51
N ASP A 158 2.22 -12.99 3.28
CA ASP A 158 3.22 -13.45 4.26
C ASP A 158 2.59 -14.29 5.37
N LEU A 159 1.43 -13.87 5.88
CA LEU A 159 0.63 -14.67 6.82
C LEU A 159 0.24 -16.01 6.20
N HIS A 160 -0.26 -16.04 4.96
CA HIS A 160 -0.63 -17.28 4.28
C HIS A 160 0.57 -18.21 4.10
N ARG A 161 1.74 -17.68 3.75
CA ARG A 161 2.95 -18.50 3.65
C ARG A 161 3.33 -19.16 4.97
N LYS A 162 3.10 -18.49 6.12
CA LYS A 162 3.33 -19.07 7.44
C LYS A 162 2.20 -19.98 7.93
N PHE A 163 0.96 -19.64 7.57
CA PHE A 163 -0.26 -20.25 8.04
C PHE A 163 -1.20 -20.54 6.85
N PRO A 164 -0.85 -21.50 5.98
CA PRO A 164 -1.53 -21.70 4.69
C PRO A 164 -3.00 -22.12 4.81
N ASN A 165 -3.39 -22.72 5.94
CA ASN A 165 -4.75 -23.22 6.16
C ASN A 165 -5.69 -22.19 6.81
N GLU A 166 -5.24 -20.95 7.03
CA GLU A 166 -6.02 -19.89 7.69
C GLU A 166 -6.70 -18.94 6.68
N ASN A 167 -6.67 -19.25 5.38
CA ASN A 167 -7.33 -18.51 4.30
C ASN A 167 -6.86 -17.05 4.14
N TYR A 168 -5.61 -16.75 4.54
CA TYR A 168 -5.04 -15.41 4.38
C TYR A 168 -4.81 -14.99 2.92
N ASP A 169 -4.72 -15.94 1.99
CA ASP A 169 -4.74 -15.70 0.54
C ASP A 169 -6.08 -15.11 0.07
N TYR A 170 -7.20 -15.60 0.63
CA TYR A 170 -8.52 -15.04 0.37
C TYR A 170 -8.62 -13.60 0.91
N LEU A 171 -8.07 -13.34 2.10
CA LEU A 171 -7.97 -11.98 2.64
C LEU A 171 -7.12 -11.08 1.73
N ALA A 172 -5.96 -11.57 1.30
CA ALA A 172 -5.06 -10.85 0.37
C ALA A 172 -5.77 -10.49 -0.94
N ALA A 173 -6.50 -11.44 -1.55
CA ALA A 173 -7.24 -11.21 -2.79
C ALA A 173 -8.31 -10.11 -2.64
N ASN A 174 -9.01 -10.05 -1.50
CA ASN A 174 -9.97 -8.99 -1.22
C ASN A 174 -9.30 -7.63 -1.00
N LEU A 175 -8.16 -7.62 -0.33
CA LEU A 175 -7.38 -6.40 -0.11
C LEU A 175 -6.79 -5.86 -1.43
N TYR A 176 -6.32 -6.72 -2.34
CA TYR A 176 -5.92 -6.31 -3.68
C TYR A 176 -7.07 -5.67 -4.48
N ARG A 177 -8.28 -6.23 -4.40
CA ARG A 177 -9.48 -5.63 -5.05
C ARG A 177 -9.82 -4.27 -4.45
N LYS A 178 -9.69 -4.11 -3.12
CA LYS A 178 -9.86 -2.81 -2.46
C LYS A 178 -8.76 -1.83 -2.86
N ALA A 179 -7.51 -2.27 -2.95
CA ALA A 179 -6.42 -1.45 -3.46
C ALA A 179 -6.73 -0.95 -4.87
N ARG A 180 -7.16 -1.83 -5.78
CA ARG A 180 -7.60 -1.45 -7.14
C ARG A 180 -8.65 -0.33 -7.11
N PHE A 181 -9.68 -0.49 -6.28
CA PHE A 181 -10.73 0.52 -6.12
C PHE A 181 -10.15 1.87 -5.69
N PHE A 182 -9.37 1.91 -4.62
CA PHE A 182 -8.81 3.14 -4.08
C PHE A 182 -7.77 3.79 -5.01
N TYR A 183 -6.89 3.02 -5.65
CA TYR A 183 -5.95 3.58 -6.63
C TYR A 183 -6.69 4.22 -7.81
N THR A 184 -7.76 3.59 -8.30
CA THR A 184 -8.58 4.15 -9.38
C THR A 184 -9.26 5.43 -8.96
N GLN A 185 -9.92 5.41 -7.81
CA GLN A 185 -10.58 6.60 -7.26
C GLN A 185 -9.59 7.72 -6.98
N ALA A 186 -8.40 7.41 -6.48
CA ALA A 186 -7.36 8.41 -6.22
C ALA A 186 -6.93 9.11 -7.53
N VAL A 187 -6.63 8.35 -8.59
CA VAL A 187 -6.23 8.92 -9.88
C VAL A 187 -7.36 9.76 -10.49
N GLU A 188 -8.60 9.30 -10.43
CA GLU A 188 -9.77 10.06 -10.91
C GLU A 188 -10.00 11.36 -10.14
N ARG A 189 -9.88 11.33 -8.81
CA ARG A 189 -10.08 12.50 -7.95
C ARG A 189 -8.98 13.54 -8.14
N GLU A 190 -7.73 13.11 -8.30
CA GLU A 190 -6.60 13.98 -8.64
C GLU A 190 -6.85 14.67 -10.00
N GLN A 191 -7.21 13.92 -11.03
CA GLN A 191 -7.45 14.45 -12.38
C GLN A 191 -8.62 15.46 -12.44
N ARG A 192 -9.59 15.32 -11.54
CA ARG A 192 -10.74 16.24 -11.42
C ARG A 192 -10.50 17.39 -10.42
N GLY A 193 -9.32 17.45 -9.78
CA GLY A 193 -9.02 18.44 -8.75
C GLY A 193 -9.87 18.31 -7.47
N LEU A 194 -10.45 17.13 -7.21
CA LEU A 194 -11.33 16.88 -6.07
C LEU A 194 -10.53 16.54 -4.79
N GLU A 195 -9.42 15.83 -4.94
CA GLU A 195 -8.54 15.45 -3.85
C GLU A 195 -7.09 15.40 -4.35
N PRO A 196 -6.20 16.26 -3.83
CA PRO A 196 -4.80 16.24 -4.20
C PRO A 196 -4.08 15.06 -3.53
N MET A 197 -3.10 14.47 -4.21
CA MET A 197 -2.19 13.46 -3.64
C MET A 197 -0.98 14.07 -2.94
N SER A 198 -0.79 15.39 -3.02
CA SER A 198 0.33 16.11 -2.40
C SER A 198 0.35 16.10 -0.86
N GLY A 199 -0.76 15.69 -0.22
CA GLY A 199 -0.82 15.40 1.22
C GLY A 199 -0.01 14.16 1.63
N MET A 200 0.56 13.44 0.66
CA MET A 200 1.60 12.44 0.88
C MET A 200 2.95 12.89 0.34
N LYS A 201 3.95 12.91 1.22
CA LYS A 201 5.35 13.16 0.83
C LYS A 201 5.96 12.00 0.02
N VAL A 202 5.46 10.79 0.27
CA VAL A 202 5.90 9.53 -0.36
C VAL A 202 4.64 8.84 -0.88
N LEU A 203 4.53 8.71 -2.20
CA LEU A 203 3.45 8.03 -2.91
C LEU A 203 3.74 6.54 -3.16
N GLY A 204 4.96 6.11 -2.87
CA GLY A 204 5.42 4.75 -3.11
C GLY A 204 4.70 3.69 -2.31
N PRO A 205 4.43 2.54 -2.93
CA PRO A 205 3.73 1.45 -2.27
C PRO A 205 4.65 0.71 -1.28
N ASP A 206 5.97 0.81 -1.42
CA ASP A 206 6.96 0.17 -0.55
C ASP A 206 7.70 1.20 0.33
N LEU A 207 8.61 0.72 1.19
CA LEU A 207 9.57 1.51 1.95
C LEU A 207 10.91 1.70 1.20
N ASP A 208 11.22 0.86 0.21
CA ASP A 208 12.47 0.91 -0.57
C ASP A 208 12.54 2.14 -1.50
N LYS A 209 11.53 2.31 -2.37
CA LYS A 209 11.49 3.39 -3.35
C LYS A 209 10.10 4.00 -3.48
N ASP A 210 10.10 5.32 -3.67
CA ASP A 210 8.88 6.13 -3.75
C ASP A 210 8.16 5.96 -5.09
N TYR A 211 8.88 5.84 -6.22
CA TYR A 211 8.31 5.80 -7.59
C TYR A 211 7.37 6.96 -7.97
N GLY A 212 7.03 7.86 -7.05
CA GLY A 212 6.20 9.03 -7.24
C GLY A 212 4.83 8.71 -7.83
N TYR A 213 4.27 9.71 -8.52
CA TYR A 213 2.99 9.57 -9.21
C TYR A 213 3.02 8.53 -10.34
N ASP A 214 4.17 8.34 -10.99
CA ASP A 214 4.32 7.29 -12.01
C ASP A 214 4.11 5.89 -11.43
N GLY A 215 4.60 5.63 -10.21
CA GLY A 215 4.32 4.39 -9.47
C GLY A 215 2.82 4.20 -9.19
N VAL A 216 2.10 5.29 -8.90
CA VAL A 216 0.64 5.25 -8.71
C VAL A 216 -0.09 4.88 -10.00
N LEU A 217 0.30 5.48 -11.14
CA LEU A 217 -0.29 5.15 -12.45
C LEU A 217 0.02 3.70 -12.85
N TYR A 218 1.26 3.25 -12.61
CA TYR A 218 1.68 1.89 -12.87
C TYR A 218 0.83 0.88 -12.07
N LEU A 219 0.72 1.09 -10.76
CA LEU A 219 -0.05 0.21 -9.90
C LEU A 219 -1.54 0.24 -10.21
N ASN A 220 -2.09 1.41 -10.57
CA ASN A 220 -3.47 1.48 -11.03
C ASN A 220 -3.70 0.56 -12.24
N GLY A 221 -2.85 0.67 -13.27
CA GLY A 221 -2.96 -0.16 -14.47
C GLY A 221 -2.76 -1.65 -14.18
N LEU A 222 -1.79 -1.99 -13.33
CA LEU A 222 -1.52 -3.36 -12.94
C LEU A 222 -2.71 -3.98 -12.19
N LEU A 223 -3.24 -3.27 -11.21
CA LEU A 223 -4.36 -3.74 -10.41
C LEU A 223 -5.63 -3.86 -11.25
N GLU A 224 -5.85 -2.99 -12.25
CA GLU A 224 -6.94 -3.15 -13.21
C GLU A 224 -6.79 -4.40 -14.08
N LEU A 225 -5.59 -4.65 -14.59
CA LEU A 225 -5.30 -5.84 -15.38
C LEU A 225 -5.59 -7.11 -14.56
N LEU A 226 -5.09 -7.18 -13.32
CA LEU A 226 -5.20 -8.37 -12.48
C LEU A 226 -6.59 -8.56 -11.85
N TYR A 227 -7.17 -7.48 -11.31
CA TYR A 227 -8.34 -7.53 -10.42
C TYR A 227 -9.55 -6.73 -10.92
N GLY A 228 -9.49 -6.15 -12.13
CA GLY A 228 -10.61 -5.45 -12.75
C GLY A 228 -11.78 -6.38 -13.13
N PRO A 229 -12.89 -5.82 -13.64
CA PRO A 229 -14.09 -6.58 -14.05
C PRO A 229 -13.72 -7.65 -15.08
N ARG A 230 -14.21 -8.89 -14.94
CA ARG A 230 -13.93 -9.98 -15.91
C ARG A 230 -15.17 -10.57 -16.58
N GLN A 231 -16.34 -10.40 -15.97
CA GLN A 231 -17.61 -10.96 -16.48
C GLN A 231 -18.29 -10.03 -17.49
N ASP A 232 -18.17 -8.71 -17.29
CA ASP A 232 -18.73 -7.70 -18.15
C ASP A 232 -17.67 -7.25 -19.17
N ARG A 233 -17.88 -7.61 -20.43
CA ARG A 233 -16.96 -7.33 -21.53
C ARG A 233 -16.77 -5.84 -21.77
N GLU A 234 -17.85 -5.07 -21.77
CA GLU A 234 -17.79 -3.62 -22.04
C GLU A 234 -17.04 -2.90 -20.92
N LYS A 235 -17.33 -3.24 -19.66
CA LYS A 235 -16.59 -2.69 -18.50
C LYS A 235 -15.12 -3.11 -18.51
N ARG A 236 -14.81 -4.35 -18.92
CA ARG A 236 -13.41 -4.81 -19.06
C ARG A 236 -12.67 -3.95 -20.09
N ILE A 237 -13.25 -3.76 -21.28
CA ILE A 237 -12.66 -2.95 -22.35
C ILE A 237 -12.42 -1.52 -21.85
N GLN A 238 -13.42 -0.89 -21.21
CA GLN A 238 -13.30 0.46 -20.69
C GLN A 238 -12.20 0.59 -19.63
N ALA A 239 -12.16 -0.34 -18.68
CA ALA A 239 -11.16 -0.37 -17.61
C ALA A 239 -9.75 -0.56 -18.18
N LEU A 240 -9.54 -1.54 -19.06
CA LEU A 240 -8.25 -1.80 -19.68
C LEU A 240 -7.80 -0.67 -20.60
N THR A 241 -8.70 -0.04 -21.35
CA THR A 241 -8.36 1.11 -22.20
C THR A 241 -7.90 2.30 -21.35
N THR A 242 -8.55 2.52 -20.21
CA THR A 242 -8.16 3.57 -19.26
C THR A 242 -6.80 3.26 -18.62
N ALA A 243 -6.60 2.02 -18.17
CA ALA A 243 -5.33 1.53 -17.63
C ALA A 243 -4.19 1.69 -18.65
N LYS A 244 -4.40 1.28 -19.91
CA LYS A 244 -3.45 1.44 -21.02
C LYS A 244 -2.99 2.90 -21.14
N ARG A 245 -3.94 3.84 -21.14
CA ARG A 245 -3.65 5.29 -21.22
C ARG A 245 -2.84 5.80 -20.04
N TYR A 246 -3.08 5.30 -18.84
CA TYR A 246 -2.30 5.70 -17.66
C TYR A 246 -0.88 5.15 -17.69
N VAL A 247 -0.71 3.89 -18.08
CA VAL A 247 0.61 3.25 -18.21
C VAL A 247 1.42 3.92 -19.33
N ALA A 248 0.79 4.27 -20.46
CA ALA A 248 1.46 4.99 -21.55
C ALA A 248 2.10 6.31 -21.13
N LYS A 249 1.48 7.06 -20.21
CA LYS A 249 2.00 8.34 -19.71
C LYS A 249 3.33 8.20 -18.96
N ILE A 250 3.67 7.00 -18.50
CA ILE A 250 4.92 6.75 -17.76
C ILE A 250 6.13 6.86 -18.70
N PHE A 251 6.00 6.38 -19.95
CA PHE A 251 7.09 6.36 -20.92
C PHE A 251 6.88 7.26 -22.16
N GLY A 252 5.67 7.80 -22.36
CA GLY A 252 5.37 8.78 -23.41
C GLY A 252 5.67 10.22 -22.97
N MET A 253 6.34 10.98 -23.83
CA MET A 253 6.76 12.40 -23.73
C MET A 253 8.20 12.68 -23.22
N GLY A 254 9.18 12.53 -24.12
CA GLY A 254 10.41 13.34 -24.17
C GLY A 254 11.45 13.18 -23.04
N ARG A 255 12.33 14.19 -22.91
CA ARG A 255 13.53 14.23 -22.03
C ARG A 255 13.31 13.85 -20.54
N ALA A 256 12.05 13.74 -20.09
CA ALA A 256 11.66 13.36 -18.73
C ALA A 256 11.93 11.87 -18.40
N SER A 257 12.12 11.00 -19.39
CA SER A 257 12.42 9.57 -19.17
C SER A 257 13.81 9.32 -18.55
N LYS A 258 14.77 10.25 -18.71
CA LYS A 258 16.16 10.09 -18.26
C LYS A 258 16.35 10.09 -16.74
N GLN A 259 15.40 10.63 -15.98
CA GLN A 259 15.46 10.70 -14.51
C GLN A 259 14.60 9.62 -13.83
N LYS A 260 13.82 8.86 -14.60
CA LYS A 260 12.91 7.83 -14.04
C LYS A 260 13.70 6.54 -13.76
N PRO A 261 13.36 5.80 -12.68
CA PRO A 261 13.99 4.51 -12.41
C PRO A 261 13.79 3.53 -13.58
N SER A 262 14.87 2.99 -14.13
CA SER A 262 14.80 2.05 -15.27
C SER A 262 13.86 0.87 -15.01
N ALA A 263 13.92 0.30 -13.80
CA ALA A 263 13.04 -0.80 -13.38
C ALA A 263 11.54 -0.46 -13.52
N LEU A 264 11.12 0.77 -13.26
CA LEU A 264 9.72 1.18 -13.44
C LEU A 264 9.36 1.32 -14.92
N LEU A 265 10.28 1.86 -15.73
CA LEU A 265 10.06 2.01 -17.17
C LEU A 265 9.93 0.65 -17.87
N ASP A 266 10.79 -0.30 -17.52
CA ASP A 266 10.78 -1.64 -18.10
C ASP A 266 9.48 -2.37 -17.72
N GLN A 267 9.12 -2.38 -16.43
CA GLN A 267 7.86 -2.95 -15.96
C GLN A 267 6.63 -2.27 -16.58
N ALA A 268 6.66 -0.94 -16.80
CA ALA A 268 5.56 -0.21 -17.42
C ALA A 268 5.37 -0.60 -18.89
N ARG A 269 6.45 -0.79 -19.64
CA ARG A 269 6.38 -1.28 -21.04
C ARG A 269 5.82 -2.70 -21.09
N GLU A 270 6.32 -3.60 -20.24
CA GLU A 270 5.79 -4.96 -20.14
C GLU A 270 4.29 -4.97 -19.81
N LEU A 271 3.88 -4.18 -18.82
CA LEU A 271 2.47 -4.06 -18.44
C LEU A 271 1.61 -3.50 -19.57
N TYR A 272 2.12 -2.54 -20.35
CA TYR A 272 1.41 -2.00 -21.51
C TYR A 272 1.12 -3.09 -22.55
N GLU A 273 2.12 -3.91 -22.87
CA GLU A 273 1.97 -5.05 -23.77
C GLU A 273 1.00 -6.12 -23.23
N GLU A 274 1.03 -6.38 -21.92
CA GLU A 274 0.07 -7.30 -21.29
C GLU A 274 -1.37 -6.77 -21.40
N ILE A 275 -1.57 -5.45 -21.23
CA ILE A 275 -2.89 -4.83 -21.40
C ILE A 275 -3.34 -4.90 -22.86
N ASN A 276 -2.45 -4.70 -23.82
CA ASN A 276 -2.74 -4.86 -25.25
C ASN A 276 -3.25 -6.27 -25.55
N LYS A 277 -2.50 -7.29 -25.13
CA LYS A 277 -2.91 -8.70 -25.29
C LYS A 277 -4.26 -8.98 -24.63
N ALA A 278 -4.50 -8.42 -23.44
CA ALA A 278 -5.77 -8.58 -22.75
C ALA A 278 -6.94 -7.90 -23.48
N LEU A 279 -6.72 -6.77 -24.16
CA LEU A 279 -7.70 -6.07 -25.00
C LEU A 279 -8.01 -6.87 -26.28
N GLU A 280 -7.00 -7.44 -26.94
CA GLU A 280 -7.17 -8.32 -28.11
C GLU A 280 -7.98 -9.57 -27.77
N GLN A 281 -7.71 -10.20 -26.62
CA GLN A 281 -8.46 -11.37 -26.13
C GLN A 281 -9.95 -11.09 -25.93
N VAL A 282 -10.34 -9.84 -25.64
CA VAL A 282 -11.75 -9.42 -25.53
C VAL A 282 -12.28 -8.79 -26.83
N GLY A 283 -11.56 -8.96 -27.93
CA GLY A 283 -11.98 -8.62 -29.29
C GLY A 283 -11.81 -7.16 -29.67
N VAL A 284 -10.91 -6.42 -29.02
CA VAL A 284 -10.51 -5.07 -29.45
C VAL A 284 -9.36 -5.19 -30.45
N GLN A 285 -9.54 -4.67 -31.65
CA GLN A 285 -8.45 -4.58 -32.62
C GLN A 285 -7.51 -3.44 -32.22
N ILE A 286 -6.25 -3.78 -31.96
CA ILE A 286 -5.21 -2.79 -31.69
C ILE A 286 -4.51 -2.52 -33.01
N GLY A 287 -4.66 -1.29 -33.53
CA GLY A 287 -3.93 -0.87 -34.73
C GLY A 287 -2.42 -0.81 -34.46
N PRO A 288 -1.58 -0.87 -35.51
CA PRO A 288 -0.16 -0.60 -35.35
C PRO A 288 -0.01 0.79 -34.72
N GLU A 289 0.65 0.86 -33.58
CA GLU A 289 0.98 2.14 -32.97
C GLU A 289 1.97 2.82 -33.91
N GLU A 290 1.66 4.04 -34.34
CA GLU A 290 2.65 4.93 -34.93
C GLU A 290 3.76 5.05 -33.88
N GLU A 291 4.86 4.33 -34.10
CA GLU A 291 6.11 4.63 -33.46
C GLU A 291 6.29 6.13 -33.67
N ALA A 292 6.15 6.91 -32.59
CA ALA A 292 6.55 8.29 -32.59
C ALA A 292 8.07 8.28 -32.71
N GLU A 293 8.54 8.03 -33.93
CA GLU A 293 9.90 8.18 -34.38
C GLU A 293 10.34 9.55 -33.91
N GLY A 294 11.38 9.55 -33.08
CA GLY A 294 12.07 10.76 -32.70
C GLY A 294 12.62 11.41 -33.96
N ASN A 295 11.90 12.40 -34.47
CA ASN A 295 12.46 13.35 -35.40
C ASN A 295 13.45 14.24 -34.62
N GLU A 296 14.72 13.89 -34.82
CA GLU A 296 15.97 14.68 -34.81
C GLU A 296 16.01 16.00 -34.02
#